data_AF-A0A7K7NPA0-F1
#
_entry.id   AF-A0A7K7NPA0-F1
#
_cell.length_a   1.000
_cell.length_b   1.000
_cell.length_c   1.000
_cell.angle_alpha   90.00
_cell.angle_beta   90.00
_cell.angle_gamma   90.00
#
_symmetry.space_group_name_H-M   'P 1'
#
loop_
_entity.id
_entity.type
_entity.pdbx_description
1 polymer ?
#
loop_
_entity_poly.entity_id
_entity_poly.type
_entity_poly.pdbx_seq_one_letter_code
_entity_poly.pdbx_strand_id
1 'polypeptide(L)'
;YKPKLSTASLGGLTTSSTFTLEQPRCVFNLQEDVVIWLVVAVPKAVPSFNNSVMPGSPKTAFQKFPTSVFAYMTLNTTLLNYPCHKPPREITVLRVGSETSCAKDNTRPTCNGPLPGPGPYQVKFLALNDSNPVAETAWSDPITLRTARQLSSIPTTGSGRSAGMIALTSILSILFAILLASLVAMLVFCGSNAYSGSSSFSKPEAVTVQRYNTHHVYNQPAARL
;
A
#
# COMPACT_ATOMS: atom_id res chain seq x y z
N TYR A 1 20.84 25.74 -20.16
CA TYR A 1 19.77 25.00 -19.45
C TYR A 1 20.26 24.59 -18.07
N LYS A 2 19.34 24.54 -17.09
CA LYS A 2 19.61 24.08 -15.72
C LYS A 2 18.61 22.97 -15.38
N PRO A 3 19.06 21.74 -15.05
CA PRO A 3 18.14 20.67 -14.68
C PRO A 3 17.31 21.07 -13.45
N LYS A 4 16.06 20.65 -13.44
CA LYS A 4 15.11 20.93 -12.36
C LYS A 4 14.21 19.73 -12.13
N LEU A 5 13.62 19.69 -10.93
CA LEU A 5 12.60 18.70 -10.61
C LEU A 5 11.43 18.80 -11.58
N SER A 6 10.82 17.65 -11.87
CA SER A 6 9.66 17.56 -12.75
C SER A 6 8.50 18.40 -12.22
N THR A 7 7.88 19.15 -13.13
CA THR A 7 6.64 19.91 -12.88
C THR A 7 5.37 19.07 -13.10
N ALA A 8 5.50 17.83 -13.59
CA ALA A 8 4.37 16.93 -13.76
C ALA A 8 3.69 16.60 -12.42
N SER A 9 2.35 16.52 -12.43
CA SER A 9 1.56 16.13 -11.26
C SER A 9 1.75 14.63 -10.97
N LEU A 10 2.76 14.32 -10.14
CA LEU A 10 3.18 12.96 -9.82
C LEU A 10 3.34 12.79 -8.31
N GLY A 11 2.81 11.68 -7.78
CA GLY A 11 3.21 11.20 -6.47
C GLY A 11 4.70 10.86 -6.46
N GLY A 12 5.38 11.16 -5.35
CA GLY A 12 6.79 10.78 -5.18
C GLY A 12 7.75 11.51 -6.13
N LEU A 13 7.52 12.80 -6.42
CA LEU A 13 8.51 13.66 -7.09
C LEU A 13 9.87 13.58 -6.40
N THR A 14 9.84 13.57 -5.07
CA THR A 14 10.96 13.18 -4.20
C THR A 14 10.47 12.12 -3.22
N THR A 15 11.30 11.10 -2.99
CA THR A 15 11.13 10.05 -1.98
C THR A 15 12.32 10.08 -1.02
N SER A 16 12.52 9.05 -0.21
CA SER A 16 13.71 8.91 0.62
C SER A 16 14.97 8.53 -0.13
N SER A 17 14.86 8.02 -1.36
CA SER A 17 15.99 7.52 -2.14
C SER A 17 15.91 7.86 -3.63
N THR A 18 14.88 8.58 -4.08
CA THR A 18 14.70 8.95 -5.49
C THR A 18 14.22 10.37 -5.65
N PHE A 19 14.57 11.00 -6.75
CA PHE A 19 13.91 12.21 -7.22
C PHE A 19 13.62 12.14 -8.72
N THR A 20 12.71 12.98 -9.19
CA THR A 20 12.22 12.97 -10.56
C THR A 20 12.54 14.31 -11.24
N LEU A 21 13.31 14.27 -12.32
CA LEU A 21 13.71 15.42 -13.13
C LEU A 21 12.83 15.57 -14.38
N GLU A 22 12.81 16.79 -14.92
CA GLU A 22 12.43 16.97 -16.33
C GLU A 22 13.49 16.34 -17.24
N GLN A 23 13.04 15.73 -18.35
CA GLN A 23 13.93 15.22 -19.38
C GLN A 23 14.58 16.40 -20.14
N PRO A 24 15.86 16.30 -20.57
CA PRO A 24 16.58 17.39 -21.23
C PRO A 24 16.18 17.54 -22.72
N ARG A 25 14.87 17.62 -22.99
CA ARG A 25 14.31 17.79 -24.34
C ARG A 25 14.66 19.17 -24.89
N CYS A 26 15.08 19.23 -26.16
CA CYS A 26 15.56 20.45 -26.82
C CYS A 26 16.72 21.18 -26.12
N VAL A 27 17.47 20.49 -25.25
CA VAL A 27 18.61 21.10 -24.55
C VAL A 27 19.89 21.01 -25.38
N PHE A 28 20.05 19.90 -26.11
CA PHE A 28 21.25 19.58 -26.86
C PHE A 28 20.96 19.62 -28.36
N ASN A 29 21.91 20.13 -29.14
CA ASN A 29 21.93 20.06 -30.59
C ASN A 29 23.21 19.30 -31.00
N LEU A 30 23.12 17.98 -31.03
CA LEU A 30 24.25 17.04 -31.14
C LEU A 30 23.96 15.99 -32.20
N GLN A 31 25.00 15.27 -32.63
CA GLN A 31 24.85 14.07 -33.46
C GLN A 31 24.12 12.96 -32.68
N GLU A 32 23.49 12.04 -33.40
CA GLU A 32 22.57 11.03 -32.80
C GLU A 32 23.28 9.96 -31.96
N ASP A 33 24.56 9.71 -32.24
CA ASP A 33 25.42 8.73 -31.57
C ASP A 33 26.00 9.24 -30.24
N VAL A 34 25.94 10.56 -30.00
CA VAL A 34 26.43 11.17 -28.77
C VAL A 34 25.62 10.71 -27.57
N VAL A 35 26.30 10.25 -26.52
CA VAL A 35 25.68 9.72 -25.32
C VAL A 35 25.55 10.81 -24.26
N ILE A 36 24.32 11.08 -23.86
CA ILE A 36 23.95 11.97 -22.77
C ILE A 36 23.95 11.18 -21.46
N TRP A 37 24.70 11.67 -20.48
CA TRP A 37 24.79 11.13 -19.13
C TRP A 37 24.21 12.11 -18.12
N LEU A 38 23.62 11.59 -17.04
CA LEU A 38 23.33 12.37 -15.85
C LEU A 38 24.49 12.23 -14.85
N VAL A 39 25.10 13.36 -14.48
CA VAL A 39 26.00 13.43 -13.35
C VAL A 39 25.18 13.72 -12.10
N VAL A 40 25.36 12.92 -11.05
CA VAL A 40 24.76 13.14 -9.73
C VAL A 40 25.89 13.34 -8.72
N ALA A 41 25.88 14.47 -8.03
CA ALA A 41 26.95 14.89 -7.14
C ALA A 41 26.43 15.39 -5.79
N VAL A 42 27.26 15.26 -4.76
CA VAL A 42 27.11 16.06 -3.53
C VAL A 42 27.75 17.44 -3.73
N PRO A 43 27.37 18.48 -2.97
CA PRO A 43 27.86 19.85 -3.17
C PRO A 43 29.39 19.96 -3.19
N LYS A 44 30.08 19.13 -2.39
CA LYS A 44 31.54 19.10 -2.32
C LYS A 44 32.23 18.77 -3.66
N ALA A 45 31.58 18.01 -4.55
CA ALA A 45 32.15 17.63 -5.84
C ALA A 45 31.81 18.62 -6.97
N VAL A 46 30.77 19.43 -6.82
CA VAL A 46 30.29 20.36 -7.85
C VAL A 46 31.38 21.30 -8.39
N PRO A 47 32.20 21.99 -7.56
CA PRO A 47 33.18 22.95 -8.07
C PRO A 47 34.41 22.32 -8.75
N SER A 48 34.68 21.03 -8.51
CA SER A 48 35.90 20.36 -8.96
C SER A 48 35.63 19.12 -9.82
N PHE A 49 34.38 18.90 -10.23
CA PHE A 49 34.01 17.78 -11.08
C PHE A 49 34.68 17.92 -12.46
N ASN A 50 35.48 16.92 -12.84
CA ASN A 50 36.13 16.86 -14.15
C ASN A 50 35.20 16.18 -15.17
N ASN A 51 34.82 16.90 -16.22
CA ASN A 51 33.94 16.38 -17.28
C ASN A 51 34.59 15.33 -18.18
N SER A 52 35.91 15.24 -18.22
CA SER A 52 36.64 14.27 -19.05
C SER A 52 36.81 12.91 -18.36
N VAL A 53 36.22 12.70 -17.19
CA VAL A 53 36.29 11.42 -16.48
C VAL A 53 35.34 10.41 -17.13
N MET A 54 35.82 9.19 -17.34
CA MET A 54 35.03 8.12 -17.93
C MET A 54 33.84 7.74 -17.03
N PRO A 55 32.60 7.61 -17.56
CA PRO A 55 31.47 7.07 -16.83
C PRO A 55 31.76 5.67 -16.26
N GLY A 56 31.42 5.43 -14.99
CA GLY A 56 31.64 4.14 -14.34
C GLY A 56 33.09 3.84 -13.95
N SER A 57 34.01 4.79 -14.15
CA SER A 57 35.37 4.68 -13.60
C SER A 57 35.34 4.63 -12.07
N PRO A 58 36.42 4.23 -11.39
CA PRO A 58 36.50 4.28 -9.92
C PRO A 58 36.22 5.68 -9.31
N LYS A 59 36.32 6.75 -10.10
CA LYS A 59 36.03 8.14 -9.69
C LYS A 59 34.57 8.56 -9.89
N THR A 60 33.80 7.78 -10.65
CA THR A 60 32.41 8.09 -11.05
C THR A 60 31.44 6.92 -10.94
N ALA A 61 31.83 5.88 -10.20
CA ALA A 61 30.99 4.70 -9.95
C ALA A 61 29.99 4.95 -8.81
N PHE A 62 28.78 4.41 -8.96
CA PHE A 62 27.68 4.55 -8.01
C PHE A 62 27.97 3.88 -6.64
N GLN A 63 28.60 2.70 -6.61
CA GLN A 63 28.64 1.84 -5.42
C GLN A 63 29.40 2.44 -4.24
N LYS A 64 30.25 3.44 -4.52
CA LYS A 64 31.04 4.17 -3.52
C LYS A 64 30.50 5.58 -3.23
N PHE A 65 29.36 5.92 -3.81
CA PHE A 65 28.68 7.20 -3.59
C PHE A 65 27.85 7.18 -2.29
N PRO A 66 27.94 8.20 -1.41
CA PRO A 66 28.71 9.44 -1.51
C PRO A 66 29.97 9.39 -0.62
N THR A 67 30.44 8.19 -0.24
CA THR A 67 31.40 8.01 0.86
C THR A 67 32.83 8.30 0.42
N SER A 68 33.28 7.65 -0.66
CA SER A 68 34.63 7.85 -1.25
C SER A 68 34.57 8.40 -2.67
N VAL A 69 33.41 8.27 -3.32
CA VAL A 69 33.10 8.89 -4.61
C VAL A 69 32.03 9.95 -4.35
N PHE A 70 32.28 11.20 -4.76
CA PHE A 70 31.40 12.33 -4.46
C PHE A 70 30.53 12.78 -5.66
N ALA A 71 30.73 12.14 -6.82
CA ALA A 71 29.87 12.28 -7.98
C ALA A 71 29.90 10.98 -8.78
N TYR A 72 28.76 10.54 -9.30
CA TYR A 72 28.66 9.38 -10.18
C TYR A 72 27.89 9.72 -11.45
N MET A 73 28.03 8.87 -12.47
CA MET A 73 27.36 9.05 -13.76
C MET A 73 26.40 7.91 -14.02
N THR A 74 25.19 8.24 -14.48
CA THR A 74 24.12 7.27 -14.72
C THR A 74 23.17 7.71 -15.82
N LEU A 75 22.14 6.90 -16.10
CA LEU A 75 21.04 7.20 -17.02
C LEU A 75 21.56 7.62 -18.40
N ASN A 76 22.47 6.83 -18.95
CA ASN A 76 22.97 7.06 -20.30
C ASN A 76 21.87 6.87 -21.34
N THR A 77 21.90 7.71 -22.36
CA THR A 77 20.94 7.66 -23.45
C THR A 77 21.42 8.51 -24.62
N THR A 78 20.82 8.33 -25.79
CA THR A 78 21.01 9.21 -26.94
C THR A 78 19.91 10.27 -27.03
N LEU A 79 20.09 11.22 -27.95
CA LEU A 79 19.14 12.31 -28.22
C LEU A 79 17.76 11.80 -28.67
N LEU A 80 17.72 10.64 -29.34
CA LEU A 80 16.50 10.02 -29.86
C LEU A 80 15.46 9.70 -28.78
N ASN A 81 15.90 9.46 -27.55
CA ASN A 81 15.01 9.19 -26.41
C ASN A 81 14.45 10.46 -25.75
N TYR A 82 14.91 11.65 -26.16
CA TYR A 82 14.43 12.94 -25.69
C TYR A 82 13.94 13.83 -26.85
N PRO A 83 12.94 13.38 -27.63
CA PRO A 83 12.44 14.18 -28.73
C PRO A 83 11.94 15.53 -28.22
N CYS A 84 12.17 16.56 -29.02
CA CYS A 84 11.86 17.94 -28.65
C CYS A 84 10.39 18.12 -28.24
N HIS A 85 9.50 17.58 -29.05
CA HIS A 85 8.09 17.55 -28.73
C HIS A 85 7.80 16.47 -27.71
N LYS A 86 7.17 16.87 -26.60
CA LYS A 86 6.62 15.95 -25.63
C LYS A 86 5.41 15.24 -26.24
N PRO A 87 5.35 13.90 -26.24
CA PRO A 87 4.16 13.18 -26.67
C PRO A 87 2.94 13.61 -25.84
N PRO A 88 1.80 13.90 -26.48
CA PRO A 88 0.61 14.32 -25.76
C PRO A 88 0.14 13.21 -24.82
N ARG A 89 -0.30 13.59 -23.61
CA ARG A 89 -0.83 12.70 -22.56
C ARG A 89 0.18 11.71 -21.93
N GLU A 90 1.45 11.74 -22.31
CA GLU A 90 2.48 10.93 -21.66
C GLU A 90 3.17 11.66 -20.51
N ILE A 91 3.54 10.90 -19.48
CA ILE A 91 4.37 11.36 -18.37
C ILE A 91 5.84 11.14 -18.75
N THR A 92 6.48 12.20 -19.22
CA THR A 92 7.88 12.17 -19.65
C THR A 92 8.77 12.73 -18.56
N VAL A 93 9.31 11.85 -17.72
CA VAL A 93 10.19 12.24 -16.61
C VAL A 93 11.43 11.36 -16.55
N LEU A 94 12.45 11.82 -15.83
CA LEU A 94 13.66 11.08 -15.58
C LEU A 94 13.80 10.83 -14.07
N ARG A 95 13.59 9.59 -13.64
CA ARG A 95 13.68 9.23 -12.23
C ARG A 95 15.10 8.79 -11.88
N VAL A 96 15.71 9.51 -10.95
CA VAL A 96 17.03 9.19 -10.39
C VAL A 96 16.85 8.30 -9.17
N GLY A 97 17.64 7.23 -9.11
CA GLY A 97 17.68 6.24 -8.03
C GLY A 97 16.69 5.08 -8.14
N SER A 98 16.13 4.80 -9.32
CA SER A 98 15.07 3.80 -9.47
C SER A 98 15.55 2.34 -9.56
N GLU A 99 16.83 2.09 -9.78
CA GLU A 99 17.35 0.73 -10.00
C GLU A 99 17.80 0.09 -8.68
N THR A 100 16.85 -0.46 -7.92
CA THR A 100 17.15 -1.10 -6.62
C THR A 100 17.96 -2.40 -6.76
N SER A 101 17.84 -3.10 -7.89
CA SER A 101 18.49 -4.41 -8.12
C SER A 101 20.02 -4.32 -8.20
N CYS A 102 20.55 -3.18 -8.65
CA CYS A 102 21.99 -2.99 -8.81
C CYS A 102 22.68 -2.38 -7.58
N ALA A 103 21.93 -2.09 -6.51
CA ALA A 103 22.44 -1.27 -5.40
C ALA A 103 23.72 -1.85 -4.76
N LYS A 104 23.89 -3.17 -4.85
CA LYS A 104 25.06 -3.92 -4.36
C LYS A 104 25.86 -4.60 -5.48
N ASP A 105 25.49 -4.36 -6.74
CA ASP A 105 26.12 -4.98 -7.90
C ASP A 105 27.28 -4.11 -8.39
N ASN A 106 28.50 -4.48 -8.02
CA ASN A 106 29.72 -3.77 -8.42
C ASN A 106 30.05 -3.94 -9.91
N THR A 107 29.40 -4.86 -10.64
CA THR A 107 29.64 -5.05 -12.08
C THR A 107 28.93 -3.99 -12.93
N ARG A 108 28.03 -3.20 -12.33
CA ARG A 108 27.25 -2.14 -12.98
C ARG A 108 27.58 -0.77 -12.39
N PRO A 109 28.78 -0.20 -12.65
CA PRO A 109 29.24 1.01 -11.98
C PRO A 109 28.46 2.29 -12.33
N THR A 110 27.78 2.30 -13.47
CA THR A 110 26.96 3.43 -13.96
C THR A 110 25.49 3.34 -13.52
N CYS A 111 25.18 2.47 -12.57
CA CYS A 111 23.80 2.19 -12.22
C CYS A 111 23.04 3.40 -11.66
N ASN A 112 21.75 3.50 -11.99
CA ASN A 112 20.82 4.46 -11.41
C ASN A 112 20.29 3.99 -10.04
N GLY A 113 21.20 3.60 -9.15
CA GLY A 113 20.87 2.98 -7.88
C GLY A 113 20.29 3.97 -6.85
N PRO A 114 19.57 3.48 -5.82
CA PRO A 114 18.87 4.32 -4.85
C PRO A 114 19.82 5.26 -4.11
N LEU A 115 19.41 6.52 -3.95
CA LEU A 115 20.20 7.53 -3.28
C LEU A 115 20.28 7.23 -1.77
N PRO A 116 21.47 7.36 -1.16
CA PRO A 116 21.75 6.83 0.17
C PRO A 116 21.24 7.68 1.34
N GLY A 117 20.74 8.90 1.10
CA GLY A 117 20.30 9.80 2.18
C GLY A 117 19.55 11.03 1.67
N PRO A 118 19.26 12.00 2.55
CA PRO A 118 18.47 13.19 2.19
C PRO A 118 19.18 14.15 1.23
N GLY A 119 20.49 14.02 1.02
CA GLY A 119 21.29 14.96 0.23
C GLY A 119 21.80 16.15 1.07
N PRO A 120 21.93 17.36 0.48
CA PRO A 120 21.44 17.73 -0.84
C PRO A 120 22.25 17.09 -1.99
N TYR A 121 21.58 16.88 -3.12
CA TYR A 121 22.18 16.44 -4.38
C TYR A 121 22.13 17.54 -5.42
N GLN A 122 23.11 17.59 -6.30
CA GLN A 122 23.10 18.45 -7.48
C GLN A 122 23.37 17.61 -8.71
N VAL A 123 22.75 17.98 -9.82
CA VAL A 123 22.86 17.23 -11.07
C VAL A 123 23.19 18.13 -12.25
N LYS A 124 23.82 17.55 -13.25
CA LYS A 124 23.93 18.14 -14.59
C LYS A 124 23.86 17.06 -15.65
N PHE A 125 23.47 17.43 -16.87
CA PHE A 125 23.60 16.55 -18.02
C PHE A 125 24.94 16.84 -18.70
N LEU A 126 25.64 15.78 -19.07
CA LEU A 126 26.92 15.82 -19.77
C LEU A 126 26.82 14.92 -21.01
N ALA A 127 27.03 15.50 -22.18
CA ALA A 127 27.05 14.78 -23.44
C ALA A 127 28.49 14.42 -23.82
N LEU A 128 28.73 13.13 -24.05
CA LEU A 128 30.02 12.57 -24.36
C LEU A 128 29.99 11.93 -25.75
N ASN A 129 30.97 12.28 -26.58
CA ASN A 129 31.33 11.49 -27.75
C ASN A 129 32.48 10.57 -27.33
N ASP A 130 32.18 9.29 -27.13
CA ASP A 130 33.01 8.33 -26.40
C ASP A 130 33.34 8.82 -24.98
N SER A 131 34.56 9.34 -24.79
CA SER A 131 35.06 9.91 -23.53
C SER A 131 35.25 11.43 -23.58
N ASN A 132 35.03 12.04 -24.75
CA ASN A 132 35.25 13.46 -24.97
C ASN A 132 33.97 14.24 -24.66
N PRO A 133 33.99 15.18 -23.71
CA PRO A 133 32.84 16.03 -23.44
C PRO A 133 32.61 16.99 -24.60
N VAL A 134 31.42 16.94 -25.19
CA VAL A 134 31.03 17.78 -26.35
C VAL A 134 29.98 18.83 -25.99
N ALA A 135 29.19 18.62 -24.93
CA ALA A 135 28.27 19.61 -24.40
C ALA A 135 27.91 19.31 -22.94
N GLU A 136 27.51 20.34 -22.19
CA GLU A 136 27.03 20.18 -20.81
C GLU A 136 25.93 21.19 -20.46
N THR A 137 25.22 20.91 -19.38
CA THR A 137 24.29 21.86 -18.75
C THR A 137 24.92 22.50 -17.53
N ALA A 138 24.35 23.62 -17.07
CA ALA A 138 24.64 24.10 -15.72
C ALA A 138 24.22 23.06 -14.67
N TRP A 139 24.82 23.12 -13.48
CA TRP A 139 24.37 22.37 -12.31
C TRP A 139 22.99 22.82 -11.85
N SER A 140 22.16 21.88 -11.42
CA SER A 140 20.86 22.13 -10.81
C SER A 140 20.98 22.92 -9.50
N ASP A 141 19.83 23.43 -9.04
CA ASP A 141 19.69 23.81 -7.63
C ASP A 141 19.86 22.58 -6.73
N PRO A 142 20.23 22.75 -5.45
CA PRO A 142 20.28 21.67 -4.49
C PRO A 142 18.91 20.95 -4.37
N ILE A 143 18.94 19.63 -4.51
CA ILE A 143 17.77 18.75 -4.42
C ILE A 143 17.86 17.98 -3.11
N THR A 144 16.91 18.20 -2.21
CA THR A 144 16.80 17.49 -0.93
C THR A 144 15.70 16.44 -1.02
N LEU A 145 16.03 15.22 -0.62
CA LEU A 145 15.11 14.08 -0.53
C LEU A 145 14.32 14.10 0.78
N ARG A 146 13.25 13.29 0.83
CA ARG A 146 12.42 13.17 2.02
C ARG A 146 13.15 12.32 3.07
N THR A 147 13.27 12.82 4.29
CA THR A 147 13.78 11.99 5.38
C THR A 147 12.71 10.99 5.81
N ALA A 148 13.02 9.69 5.75
CA ALA A 148 12.19 8.68 6.37
C ALA A 148 12.18 8.92 7.89
N ARG A 149 11.00 9.10 8.49
CA ARG A 149 10.90 9.12 9.96
C ARG A 149 11.10 7.69 10.45
N GLN A 150 11.98 7.51 11.43
CA GLN A 150 12.08 6.23 12.12
C GLN A 150 10.74 5.94 12.79
N LEU A 151 10.30 4.69 12.75
CA LEU A 151 9.03 4.29 13.36
C LEU A 151 8.99 4.62 14.87
N SER A 152 10.15 4.58 15.54
CA SER A 152 10.36 4.98 16.93
C SER A 152 10.20 6.49 17.19
N SER A 153 10.29 7.34 16.17
CA SER A 153 10.10 8.79 16.27
C SER A 153 8.74 9.26 15.80
N ILE A 154 7.87 8.35 15.36
CA ILE A 154 6.44 8.63 15.20
C ILE A 154 5.86 8.62 16.61
N PRO A 155 5.34 9.76 17.11
CA PRO A 155 4.59 9.76 18.35
C PRO A 155 3.51 8.70 18.25
N THR A 156 3.47 7.76 19.19
CA THR A 156 2.40 6.75 19.29
C THR A 156 1.03 7.36 19.59
N THR A 157 0.91 8.70 19.59
CA THR A 157 -0.34 9.45 19.64
C THR A 157 -1.12 9.29 18.33
N GLY A 158 -1.71 8.12 18.19
CA GLY A 158 -2.53 7.70 17.04
C GLY A 158 -2.93 6.23 17.09
N SER A 159 -2.26 5.42 17.92
CA SER A 159 -2.68 4.03 18.23
C SER A 159 -3.13 3.89 19.68
N GLY A 160 -3.63 4.97 20.28
CA GLY A 160 -4.59 4.83 21.36
C GLY A 160 -5.92 4.53 20.69
N ARG A 161 -6.43 3.30 20.80
CA ARG A 161 -7.89 3.10 20.70
C ARG A 161 -8.48 4.14 21.65
N SER A 162 -9.08 5.20 21.10
CA SER A 162 -9.64 6.29 21.90
C SER A 162 -10.44 5.65 23.03
N ALA A 163 -10.20 6.03 24.28
CA ALA A 163 -10.97 5.50 25.40
C ALA A 163 -12.48 5.60 25.11
N GLY A 164 -12.90 6.60 24.33
CA GLY A 164 -14.25 6.73 23.79
C GLY A 164 -14.66 5.60 22.84
N MET A 165 -13.79 5.15 21.93
CA MET A 165 -14.10 4.00 21.06
C MET A 165 -14.25 2.70 21.87
N ILE A 166 -13.40 2.48 22.87
CA ILE A 166 -13.50 1.29 23.76
C ILE A 166 -14.78 1.37 24.61
N ALA A 167 -15.08 2.54 25.16
CA ALA A 167 -16.30 2.76 25.94
C ALA A 167 -17.55 2.55 25.07
N LEU A 168 -17.57 3.11 23.86
CA LEU A 168 -18.69 2.98 22.92
C LEU A 168 -18.89 1.53 22.48
N THR A 169 -17.83 0.80 22.12
CA THR A 169 -17.99 -0.63 21.73
C THR A 169 -18.43 -1.48 22.92
N SER A 170 -17.95 -1.18 24.13
CA SER A 170 -18.37 -1.90 25.34
C SER A 170 -19.84 -1.64 25.68
N ILE A 171 -20.27 -0.37 25.67
CA ILE A 171 -21.68 0.00 25.92
C ILE A 171 -22.59 -0.62 24.86
N LEU A 172 -22.23 -0.50 23.57
CA LEU A 172 -23.04 -1.03 22.48
C LEU A 172 -23.14 -2.56 22.56
N SER A 173 -22.06 -3.25 22.92
CA SER A 173 -22.05 -4.70 23.10
C SER A 173 -22.95 -5.15 24.25
N ILE A 174 -22.90 -4.46 25.40
CA ILE A 174 -23.75 -4.74 26.56
C ILE A 174 -25.22 -4.50 26.22
N LEU A 175 -25.55 -3.36 25.62
CA LEU A 175 -26.91 -3.03 25.22
C LEU A 175 -27.46 -4.04 24.21
N PHE A 176 -26.64 -4.44 23.23
CA PHE A 176 -27.02 -5.45 22.25
C PHE A 176 -27.29 -6.81 22.90
N ALA A 177 -26.46 -7.24 23.85
CA ALA A 177 -26.68 -8.48 24.60
C ALA A 177 -27.98 -8.44 25.42
N ILE A 178 -28.30 -7.30 26.07
CA ILE A 178 -29.55 -7.11 26.80
C ILE A 178 -30.76 -7.16 25.86
N LEU A 179 -30.68 -6.51 24.69
CA LEU A 179 -31.73 -6.56 23.66
C LEU A 179 -31.95 -7.97 23.12
N LEU A 180 -30.89 -8.74 22.90
CA LEU A 180 -30.98 -10.14 22.50
C LEU A 180 -31.62 -11.01 23.59
N ALA A 181 -31.21 -10.83 24.84
CA ALA A 181 -31.78 -11.58 25.95
C ALA A 181 -33.28 -11.28 26.15
N SER A 182 -33.68 -10.01 26.05
CA SER A 182 -35.09 -9.61 26.15
C SER A 182 -35.91 -10.13 24.97
N LEU A 183 -35.36 -10.09 23.75
CA LEU A 183 -36.00 -10.69 22.57
C LEU A 183 -36.22 -12.19 22.75
N VAL A 184 -35.20 -12.93 23.19
CA VAL A 184 -35.31 -14.37 23.46
C VAL A 184 -36.34 -14.65 24.56
N ALA A 185 -36.32 -13.89 25.66
CA ALA A 185 -37.29 -14.02 26.74
C ALA A 185 -38.72 -13.75 26.24
N MET A 186 -38.92 -12.73 25.41
CA MET A 186 -40.22 -12.42 24.78
C MET A 186 -40.67 -13.54 23.84
N LEU A 187 -39.78 -14.10 23.01
CA LEU A 187 -40.12 -15.20 22.13
C LEU A 187 -40.51 -16.47 22.91
N VAL A 188 -39.80 -16.76 24.00
CA VAL A 188 -40.12 -17.89 24.88
C VAL A 188 -41.44 -17.66 25.61
N PHE A 189 -41.65 -16.49 26.21
CA PHE A 189 -42.83 -16.20 27.02
C PHE A 189 -44.08 -15.99 26.15
N CYS A 190 -43.96 -15.26 25.04
CA CYS A 190 -45.06 -15.04 24.09
C CYS A 190 -45.35 -16.32 23.28
N GLY A 191 -44.32 -17.08 22.90
CA GLY A 191 -44.48 -18.41 22.31
C GLY A 191 -45.18 -19.38 23.26
N SER A 192 -44.83 -19.37 24.54
CA SER A 192 -45.51 -20.20 25.56
C SER A 192 -46.97 -19.80 25.77
N ASN A 193 -47.30 -18.49 25.66
CA ASN A 193 -48.69 -18.01 25.72
C ASN A 193 -49.48 -18.31 24.44
N ALA A 194 -48.82 -18.41 23.28
CA ALA A 194 -49.44 -18.86 22.04
C ALA A 194 -49.71 -20.38 22.02
N TYR A 195 -48.85 -21.19 22.69
CA TYR A 195 -49.06 -22.64 22.85
C TYR A 195 -49.99 -23.01 24.03
N SER A 196 -50.11 -22.16 25.06
CA SER A 196 -51.09 -22.34 26.16
C SER A 196 -52.49 -21.78 25.84
N GLY A 197 -52.66 -21.18 24.66
CA GLY A 197 -53.93 -20.63 24.18
C GLY A 197 -54.80 -21.60 23.38
N SER A 198 -54.78 -22.91 23.66
CA SER A 198 -55.87 -23.85 23.30
C SER A 198 -55.61 -25.27 23.84
N SER A 199 -56.07 -25.55 25.05
CA SER A 199 -56.57 -26.87 25.42
C SER A 199 -57.29 -26.80 26.76
N SER A 200 -58.49 -26.22 26.75
CA SER A 200 -59.52 -26.67 27.70
C SER A 200 -59.95 -28.08 27.27
N PHE A 201 -59.12 -29.08 27.51
CA PHE A 201 -59.53 -30.48 27.37
C PHE A 201 -60.22 -30.88 28.68
N SER A 202 -61.53 -30.97 28.54
CA SER A 202 -62.50 -31.51 29.47
C SER A 202 -61.99 -32.79 30.14
N LYS A 203 -62.17 -32.82 31.46
CA LYS A 203 -62.28 -34.00 32.33
C LYS A 203 -62.77 -35.23 31.54
N PRO A 204 -62.09 -36.39 31.57
CA PRO A 204 -62.65 -37.59 30.96
C PRO A 204 -63.93 -37.92 31.73
N GLU A 205 -65.04 -37.86 31.00
CA GLU A 205 -66.35 -38.28 31.45
C GLU A 205 -66.24 -39.75 31.87
N ALA A 206 -66.63 -40.03 33.12
CA ALA A 206 -66.66 -41.39 33.62
C ALA A 206 -67.64 -42.18 32.76
N VAL A 207 -67.11 -43.10 31.95
CA VAL A 207 -67.90 -44.04 31.15
C VAL A 207 -68.80 -44.80 32.11
N THR A 208 -70.10 -44.57 32.01
CA THR A 208 -71.13 -45.33 32.69
C THR A 208 -71.14 -46.73 32.10
N VAL A 209 -70.55 -47.68 32.84
CA VAL A 209 -70.63 -49.10 32.49
C VAL A 209 -72.06 -49.55 32.75
N GLN A 210 -72.84 -49.69 31.67
CA GLN A 210 -74.18 -50.27 31.70
C GLN A 210 -74.08 -51.75 32.07
N ARG A 211 -74.43 -52.09 33.32
CA ARG A 211 -74.52 -53.48 33.79
C ARG A 211 -75.71 -54.18 33.13
N TYR A 212 -75.43 -55.09 32.21
CA TYR A 212 -76.43 -56.03 31.68
C TYR A 212 -76.62 -57.18 32.68
N ASN A 213 -77.84 -57.33 33.20
CA ASN A 213 -78.25 -58.52 33.96
C ASN A 213 -78.64 -59.63 32.99
N THR A 214 -77.92 -60.75 33.02
CA THR A 214 -78.30 -61.98 32.31
C THR A 214 -79.39 -62.70 33.10
N HIS A 215 -80.61 -62.71 32.57
CA HIS A 215 -81.69 -63.56 33.08
C HIS A 215 -81.41 -65.01 32.67
N HIS A 216 -81.24 -65.89 33.67
CA HIS A 216 -81.16 -67.33 33.45
C HIS A 216 -82.54 -67.88 33.05
N VAL A 217 -82.62 -68.51 31.87
CA VAL A 217 -83.83 -69.14 31.35
C VAL A 217 -83.61 -70.66 31.26
N TYR A 218 -84.39 -71.33 32.11
CA TYR A 218 -84.99 -72.67 32.09
C TYR A 218 -84.15 -73.95 32.02
N ASN A 219 -84.44 -74.85 32.98
CA ASN A 219 -85.19 -76.08 32.68
C ASN A 219 -85.81 -76.70 33.95
N GLN A 220 -87.14 -76.75 34.01
CA GLN A 220 -87.90 -77.73 34.81
C GLN A 220 -87.97 -79.04 34.01
N PRO A 221 -87.87 -80.19 34.70
CA PRO A 221 -88.92 -81.18 34.47
C PRO A 221 -89.48 -81.82 35.74
N ALA A 222 -90.81 -81.90 35.70
CA ALA A 222 -91.70 -82.99 36.09
C ALA A 222 -92.07 -83.25 37.57
N ALA A 223 -93.38 -83.43 37.72
CA ALA A 223 -94.15 -83.79 38.89
C ALA A 223 -93.69 -85.07 39.60
N ARG A 224 -94.07 -85.19 40.88
CA ARG A 224 -94.23 -86.49 41.55
C ARG A 224 -95.71 -86.73 41.79
N LEU A 225 -96.14 -87.98 41.60
CA LEU A 225 -97.38 -88.54 42.14
C LEU A 225 -97.46 -88.32 43.65
#